data_AF-A0A151JD98-F1
#
_entry.id   AF-A0A151JD98-F1
#
_cell.length_a   1.000
_cell.length_b   1.000
_cell.length_c   1.000
_cell.angle_alpha   90.00
_cell.angle_beta   90.00
_cell.angle_gamma   90.00
#
_symmetry.space_group_name_H-M   'P 1'
#
loop_
_entity.id
_entity.type
_entity.pdbx_description
1 polymer ?
#
loop_
_entity_poly.entity_id
_entity_poly.type
_entity_poly.pdbx_seq_one_letter_code
_entity_poly.pdbx_strand_id
1 'polypeptide(L)'
;MPHRLYADRPTDFELHFMLGGEQYKYNLSVTKNDVLLESLYKKTSRSYSYVFVREKADDGYSYKQKGFGFSVAQAKKVRSNVSVISAAFQQNVSNASELYTYFNSFIFNVNMMGRRHFNDGDILEATEFLKDESKLKQRLHQAVFDFDLGIHDIEYKQQKVTDEKGEEHEFDFPFAIHKCEKGEFTLPLFEESSGTKALFVMLRRVLPVLQYGGVAILDEIDNDLHPHMLPVILDWFKHKETNQHDAQIIFTCHTPEILNMLKKHQVYLVEKECLESDAWRLDEMVGIRADDNLYAKYQAGALGAVPNV
;
A
#
# COMPACT_ATOMS: atom_id res chain seq x y z
N MET A 1 -2.12 20.43 1.27
CA MET A 1 -3.46 20.21 1.83
C MET A 1 -4.44 20.09 0.68
N PRO A 2 -5.06 18.92 0.50
CA PRO A 2 -6.16 18.76 -0.47
C PRO A 2 -7.32 19.70 -0.13
N HIS A 3 -8.22 19.91 -1.10
CA HIS A 3 -9.46 20.68 -0.94
C HIS A 3 -9.31 22.15 -0.47
N ARG A 4 -8.26 22.87 -0.89
CA ARG A 4 -8.01 24.27 -0.46
C ARG A 4 -9.17 25.24 -0.73
N LEU A 5 -9.97 25.02 -1.78
CA LEU A 5 -11.14 25.84 -2.10
C LEU A 5 -12.37 25.51 -1.24
N TYR A 6 -12.30 24.43 -0.46
CA TYR A 6 -13.39 23.91 0.37
C TYR A 6 -12.92 23.64 1.81
N ALA A 7 -12.02 24.46 2.33
CA ALA A 7 -11.38 24.26 3.64
C ALA A 7 -12.37 24.20 4.83
N ASP A 8 -13.56 24.79 4.66
CA ASP A 8 -14.62 24.80 5.68
C ASP A 8 -15.61 23.63 5.54
N ARG A 9 -15.48 22.79 4.50
CA ARG A 9 -16.31 21.60 4.32
C ARG A 9 -15.67 20.39 5.01
N PRO A 10 -16.47 19.45 5.54
CA PRO A 10 -15.96 18.17 6.00
C PRO A 10 -15.31 17.38 4.86
N THR A 11 -14.32 16.56 5.20
CA THR A 11 -13.84 15.46 4.34
C THR A 11 -14.47 14.17 4.82
N ASP A 12 -15.12 13.46 3.90
CA ASP A 12 -15.74 12.16 4.15
C ASP A 12 -14.89 11.04 3.55
N PHE A 13 -14.73 9.96 4.31
CA PHE A 13 -14.06 8.73 3.91
C PHE A 13 -15.01 7.55 4.13
N GLU A 14 -15.12 6.69 3.14
CA GLU A 14 -15.76 5.37 3.27
C GLU A 14 -14.76 4.29 2.86
N LEU A 15 -14.65 3.25 3.68
CA LEU A 15 -13.79 2.11 3.42
C LEU A 15 -14.58 0.81 3.57
N HIS A 16 -14.48 -0.07 2.58
CA HIS A 16 -14.97 -1.45 2.63
C HIS A 16 -13.78 -2.40 2.69
N PHE A 17 -13.74 -3.28 3.69
CA PHE A 17 -12.61 -4.17 3.89
C PHE A 17 -13.02 -5.52 4.49
N MET A 18 -12.10 -6.47 4.44
CA MET A 18 -12.26 -7.82 5.00
C MET A 18 -11.33 -7.99 6.19
N LEU A 19 -11.84 -8.47 7.32
CA LEU A 19 -11.05 -8.82 8.49
C LEU A 19 -11.57 -10.14 9.07
N GLY A 20 -10.71 -11.15 9.18
CA GLY A 20 -11.10 -12.47 9.72
C GLY A 20 -12.21 -13.17 8.93
N GLY A 21 -12.28 -12.96 7.60
CA GLY A 21 -13.35 -13.49 6.75
C GLY A 21 -14.66 -12.71 6.78
N GLU A 22 -14.70 -11.59 7.48
CA GLU A 22 -15.91 -10.78 7.69
C GLU A 22 -15.81 -9.44 6.96
N GLN A 23 -16.92 -8.98 6.37
CA GLN A 23 -16.98 -7.70 5.66
C GLN A 23 -17.28 -6.55 6.63
N TYR A 24 -16.47 -5.51 6.56
CA TYR A 24 -16.65 -4.28 7.33
C TYR A 24 -16.84 -3.08 6.41
N LYS A 25 -17.61 -2.11 6.91
CA LYS A 25 -17.75 -0.78 6.32
C LYS A 25 -17.43 0.26 7.38
N TYR A 26 -16.38 1.04 7.15
CA TYR A 26 -15.96 2.12 8.02
C TYR A 26 -16.27 3.46 7.36
N ASN A 27 -16.85 4.39 8.11
CA ASN A 27 -17.09 5.76 7.63
C ASN A 27 -16.49 6.75 8.62
N LEU A 28 -15.84 7.78 8.09
CA LEU A 28 -15.21 8.85 8.84
C LEU A 28 -15.53 10.18 8.18
N SER A 29 -16.07 11.12 8.94
CA SER A 29 -16.25 12.51 8.51
C SER A 29 -15.46 13.41 9.44
N VAL A 30 -14.57 14.25 8.89
CA VAL A 30 -13.64 15.08 9.67
C VAL A 30 -13.60 16.51 9.15
N THR A 31 -13.30 17.43 10.05
CA THR A 31 -12.80 18.76 9.72
C THR A 31 -11.33 18.87 10.13
N LYS A 32 -10.72 20.04 9.93
CA LYS A 32 -9.37 20.32 10.45
C LYS A 32 -9.22 20.03 11.96
N ASN A 33 -10.28 20.20 12.73
CA ASN A 33 -10.22 20.19 14.20
C ASN A 33 -11.04 19.07 14.86
N ASP A 34 -12.01 18.49 14.18
CA ASP A 34 -12.98 17.58 14.79
C ASP A 34 -13.26 16.35 13.92
N VAL A 35 -13.45 15.21 14.57
CA VAL A 35 -14.09 14.03 14.01
C VAL A 35 -15.60 14.20 14.16
N LEU A 36 -16.30 14.51 13.06
CA LEU A 36 -17.75 14.74 13.08
C LEU A 36 -18.53 13.42 13.15
N LEU A 37 -18.10 12.40 12.41
CA LEU A 37 -18.70 11.07 12.40
C LEU A 37 -17.58 10.04 12.34
N GLU A 38 -17.69 9.00 13.14
CA GLU A 38 -16.88 7.79 13.01
C GLU A 38 -17.75 6.57 13.28
N SER A 39 -17.78 5.64 12.34
CA SER A 39 -18.63 4.48 12.45
C SER A 39 -18.00 3.26 11.82
N LEU A 40 -18.23 2.12 12.46
CA LEU A 40 -17.85 0.82 11.93
C LEU A 40 -19.10 -0.05 11.88
N TYR A 41 -19.31 -0.68 10.73
CA TYR A 41 -20.36 -1.63 10.51
C TYR A 41 -19.76 -2.97 10.10
N LYS A 42 -20.37 -4.06 10.55
CA LYS A 42 -20.06 -5.43 10.13
C LYS A 42 -21.22 -5.94 9.29
N LYS A 43 -20.92 -6.54 8.15
CA LYS A 43 -21.93 -7.17 7.30
C LYS A 43 -22.48 -8.40 7.99
N THR A 44 -23.80 -8.49 7.98
CA THR A 44 -24.57 -9.68 8.35
C THR A 44 -25.20 -10.24 7.09
N SER A 45 -25.95 -11.35 7.19
CA SER A 45 -26.48 -12.08 6.02
C SER A 45 -27.17 -11.23 4.94
N ARG A 46 -27.83 -10.12 5.31
CA ARG A 46 -28.53 -9.24 4.35
C ARG A 46 -28.21 -7.75 4.46
N SER A 47 -27.54 -7.31 5.52
CA SER A 47 -27.31 -5.87 5.76
C SER A 47 -26.10 -5.61 6.65
N TYR A 48 -25.63 -4.37 6.66
CA TYR A 48 -24.61 -3.90 7.59
C TYR A 48 -25.23 -3.57 8.94
N SER A 49 -24.74 -4.22 10.00
CA SER A 49 -25.08 -3.90 11.39
C SER A 49 -23.97 -3.06 12.01
N TYR A 50 -24.31 -2.01 12.73
CA TYR A 50 -23.30 -1.18 13.40
C TYR A 50 -22.57 -1.97 14.48
N VAL A 51 -21.26 -1.77 14.57
CA VAL A 51 -20.38 -2.19 15.66
C VAL A 51 -20.24 -1.03 16.65
N PHE A 52 -19.95 0.17 16.14
CA PHE A 52 -20.09 1.41 16.87
C PHE A 52 -20.42 2.58 15.93
N VAL A 53 -21.02 3.62 16.50
CA VAL A 53 -21.23 4.91 15.85
C VAL A 53 -20.97 6.00 16.88
N ARG A 54 -20.07 6.93 16.55
CA ARG A 54 -19.86 8.20 17.25
C ARG A 54 -20.19 9.33 16.30
N GLU A 55 -21.03 10.25 16.73
CA GLU A 55 -21.47 11.37 15.89
C GLU A 55 -21.55 12.64 16.74
N LYS A 56 -21.05 13.76 16.19
CA LYS A 56 -21.10 15.07 16.83
C LYS A 56 -22.56 15.50 16.95
N ALA A 57 -22.95 15.94 18.14
CA ALA A 57 -24.28 16.40 18.48
C ALA A 57 -24.19 17.77 19.16
N ASP A 58 -25.32 18.44 19.38
CA ASP A 58 -25.38 19.77 20.00
C ASP A 58 -24.65 19.82 21.35
N ASP A 59 -24.81 18.76 22.17
CA ASP A 59 -24.23 18.65 23.51
C ASP A 59 -22.91 17.82 23.54
N GLY A 60 -22.17 17.79 22.43
CA GLY A 60 -20.89 17.10 22.31
C GLY A 60 -20.94 15.91 21.35
N TYR A 61 -21.02 14.68 21.88
CA TYR A 61 -21.00 13.47 21.05
C TYR A 61 -22.04 12.44 21.49
N SER A 62 -22.82 11.97 20.53
CA SER A 62 -23.58 10.75 20.67
C SER A 62 -22.66 9.55 20.45
N TYR A 63 -22.87 8.47 21.21
CA TYR A 63 -22.13 7.23 21.03
C TYR A 63 -23.00 6.02 21.32
N LYS A 64 -23.01 5.06 20.40
CA LYS A 64 -23.66 3.76 20.54
C LYS A 64 -22.73 2.67 20.03
N GLN A 65 -22.78 1.50 20.66
CA GLN A 65 -22.00 0.33 20.25
C GLN A 65 -22.75 -0.97 20.47
N LYS A 66 -22.33 -2.01 19.76
CA LYS A 66 -22.86 -3.36 19.84
C LYS A 66 -21.70 -4.35 19.78
N GLY A 67 -21.17 -4.69 20.95
CA GLY A 67 -20.09 -5.68 21.09
C GLY A 67 -18.70 -5.14 20.73
N PHE A 68 -18.50 -3.83 20.61
CA PHE A 68 -17.19 -3.24 20.33
C PHE A 68 -16.26 -3.26 21.57
N GLY A 69 -16.82 -3.24 22.77
CA GLY A 69 -16.04 -3.32 24.02
C GLY A 69 -15.54 -1.98 24.56
N PHE A 70 -15.94 -0.85 23.96
CA PHE A 70 -15.67 0.50 24.48
C PHE A 70 -16.96 1.13 25.01
N SER A 71 -17.04 1.47 26.29
CA SER A 71 -18.28 1.92 26.92
C SER A 71 -18.65 3.36 26.55
N VAL A 72 -19.93 3.71 26.70
CA VAL A 72 -20.41 5.11 26.53
C VAL A 72 -19.68 6.07 27.47
N ALA A 73 -19.41 5.66 28.72
CA ALA A 73 -18.69 6.49 29.69
C ALA A 73 -17.23 6.75 29.27
N GLN A 74 -16.56 5.77 28.65
CA GLN A 74 -15.22 5.96 28.08
C GLN A 74 -15.28 6.86 26.83
N ALA A 75 -16.23 6.62 25.92
CA ALA A 75 -16.39 7.40 24.70
C ALA A 75 -16.68 8.89 24.95
N LYS A 76 -17.44 9.23 26.00
CA LYS A 76 -17.69 10.62 26.41
C LYS A 76 -16.43 11.39 26.82
N LYS A 77 -15.36 10.70 27.22
CA LYS A 77 -14.07 11.31 27.59
C LYS A 77 -13.13 11.49 26.39
N VAL A 78 -13.49 10.96 25.22
CA VAL A 78 -12.67 11.07 24.00
C VAL A 78 -12.79 12.47 23.43
N ARG A 79 -11.64 13.12 23.22
CA ARG A 79 -11.55 14.47 22.63
C ARG A 79 -12.20 14.50 21.24
N SER A 80 -12.62 15.69 20.82
CA SER A 80 -13.31 15.86 19.55
C SER A 80 -12.46 15.48 18.33
N ASN A 81 -11.14 15.66 18.42
CA ASN A 81 -10.16 15.38 17.36
C ASN A 81 -9.54 13.98 17.40
N VAL A 82 -10.11 13.05 18.18
CA VAL A 82 -9.54 11.69 18.38
C VAL A 82 -10.52 10.63 17.89
N SER A 83 -10.01 9.67 17.13
CA SER A 83 -10.74 8.46 16.73
C SER A 83 -11.07 7.58 17.95
N VAL A 84 -12.29 7.03 17.96
CA VAL A 84 -12.76 6.01 18.89
C VAL A 84 -11.90 4.75 18.80
N ILE A 85 -11.52 4.32 17.60
CA ILE A 85 -10.65 3.16 17.42
C ILE A 85 -9.30 3.41 18.10
N SER A 86 -8.68 4.57 17.87
CA SER A 86 -7.40 4.92 18.51
C SER A 86 -7.53 5.02 20.04
N ALA A 87 -8.59 5.64 20.56
CA ALA A 87 -8.82 5.76 22.00
C ALA A 87 -9.10 4.41 22.67
N ALA A 88 -9.83 3.53 21.99
CA ALA A 88 -10.11 2.17 22.46
C ALA A 88 -8.86 1.28 22.44
N PHE A 89 -8.02 1.42 21.41
CA PHE A 89 -6.74 0.72 21.31
C PHE A 89 -5.80 1.07 22.49
N GLN A 90 -5.69 2.36 22.84
CA GLN A 90 -4.90 2.81 24.01
C GLN A 90 -5.39 2.20 25.34
N GLN A 91 -6.65 1.77 25.40
CA GLN A 91 -7.24 1.11 26.57
C GLN A 91 -7.27 -0.42 26.43
N ASN A 92 -6.52 -0.98 25.47
CA ASN A 92 -6.40 -2.41 25.20
C ASN A 92 -7.74 -3.11 24.89
N VAL A 93 -8.67 -2.41 24.22
CA VAL A 93 -9.91 -3.03 23.75
C VAL A 93 -9.59 -4.00 22.61
N SER A 94 -9.87 -5.30 22.79
CA SER A 94 -9.51 -6.37 21.84
C SER A 94 -9.91 -6.07 20.39
N ASN A 95 -11.18 -5.68 20.15
CA ASN A 95 -11.66 -5.38 18.80
C ASN A 95 -10.92 -4.19 18.16
N ALA A 96 -10.50 -3.20 18.96
CA ALA A 96 -9.72 -2.07 18.47
C ALA A 96 -8.28 -2.50 18.16
N SER A 97 -7.70 -3.41 18.96
CA SER A 97 -6.39 -4.01 18.68
C SER A 97 -6.38 -4.82 17.39
N GLU A 98 -7.43 -5.61 17.12
CA GLU A 98 -7.55 -6.35 15.85
C GLU A 98 -7.59 -5.41 14.64
N LEU A 99 -8.37 -4.33 14.70
CA LEU A 99 -8.42 -3.31 13.66
C LEU A 99 -7.07 -2.59 13.50
N TYR A 100 -6.43 -2.23 14.62
CA TYR A 100 -5.12 -1.60 14.61
C TYR A 100 -4.08 -2.49 13.93
N THR A 101 -3.97 -3.76 14.33
CA THR A 101 -3.04 -4.72 13.73
C THR A 101 -3.32 -4.91 12.24
N TYR A 102 -4.59 -4.97 11.84
CA TYR A 102 -4.97 -5.05 10.43
C TYR A 102 -4.44 -3.87 9.62
N PHE A 103 -4.73 -2.63 10.02
CA PHE A 103 -4.27 -1.45 9.28
C PHE A 103 -2.76 -1.22 9.40
N ASN A 104 -2.15 -1.61 10.53
CA ASN A 104 -0.72 -1.51 10.73
C ASN A 104 0.08 -2.54 9.88
N SER A 105 -0.58 -3.55 9.33
CA SER A 105 0.03 -4.49 8.37
C SER A 105 0.21 -3.90 6.97
N PHE A 106 -0.34 -2.71 6.70
CA PHE A 106 -0.27 -2.11 5.37
C PHE A 106 1.11 -1.51 5.14
N ILE A 107 1.67 -1.76 3.96
CA ILE A 107 2.94 -1.20 3.53
C ILE A 107 2.68 -0.12 2.48
N PHE A 108 3.32 1.04 2.64
CA PHE A 108 3.14 2.18 1.75
C PHE A 108 4.47 2.82 1.36
N ASN A 109 4.56 3.36 0.15
CA ASN A 109 5.67 4.22 -0.28
C ASN A 109 5.32 5.72 -0.28
N VAL A 110 4.13 6.08 0.21
CA VAL A 110 3.64 7.46 0.29
C VAL A 110 3.60 7.96 1.73
N ASN A 111 3.78 9.27 1.93
CA ASN A 111 3.58 9.94 3.21
C ASN A 111 2.83 11.27 2.99
N MET A 112 2.72 12.10 4.04
CA MET A 112 2.02 13.40 3.95
C MET A 112 2.64 14.39 2.95
N MET A 113 3.91 14.20 2.57
CA MET A 113 4.61 15.01 1.57
C MET A 113 4.56 14.40 0.15
N GLY A 114 3.94 13.22 -0.01
CA GLY A 114 3.83 12.50 -1.27
C GLY A 114 4.67 11.22 -1.30
N ARG A 115 5.01 10.77 -2.51
CA ARG A 115 5.80 9.55 -2.73
C ARG A 115 7.24 9.71 -2.22
N ARG A 116 7.73 8.69 -1.52
CA ARG A 116 9.14 8.54 -1.17
C ARG A 116 9.92 8.08 -2.40
N HIS A 117 10.76 8.96 -2.92
CA HIS A 117 11.66 8.66 -4.03
C HIS A 117 12.76 7.71 -3.55
N PHE A 118 13.20 6.83 -4.46
CA PHE A 118 14.33 5.95 -4.23
C PHE A 118 15.59 6.78 -3.97
N ASN A 119 16.34 6.38 -2.93
CA ASN A 119 17.70 6.84 -2.70
C ASN A 119 18.61 5.64 -2.41
N ASP A 120 19.91 5.77 -2.68
CA ASP A 120 20.85 4.67 -2.45
C ASP A 120 20.89 4.22 -0.97
N GLY A 121 20.63 5.11 0.00
CA GLY A 121 20.51 4.75 1.42
C GLY A 121 19.39 3.73 1.70
N ASP A 122 18.33 3.72 0.89
CA ASP A 122 17.24 2.74 1.01
C ASP A 122 17.73 1.29 0.76
N ILE A 123 18.87 1.10 0.08
CA ILE A 123 19.48 -0.21 -0.14
C ILE A 123 19.98 -0.81 1.17
N LEU A 124 20.60 0.00 2.05
CA LEU A 124 21.05 -0.49 3.36
C LEU A 124 19.87 -0.87 4.22
N GLU A 125 18.84 -0.02 4.29
CA GLU A 125 17.63 -0.33 5.04
C GLU A 125 16.89 -1.57 4.50
N ALA A 126 16.88 -1.77 3.18
CA ALA A 126 16.33 -2.97 2.56
C ALA A 126 17.16 -4.21 2.88
N THR A 127 18.49 -4.06 2.94
CA THR A 127 19.41 -5.14 3.28
C THR A 127 19.19 -5.62 4.71
N GLU A 128 19.20 -4.72 5.69
CA GLU A 128 18.95 -5.07 7.10
C GLU A 128 17.61 -5.78 7.27
N PHE A 129 16.58 -5.28 6.60
CA PHE A 129 15.23 -5.83 6.71
C PHE A 129 15.08 -7.21 6.04
N LEU A 130 15.73 -7.45 4.89
CA LEU A 130 15.59 -8.71 4.13
C LEU A 130 16.58 -9.81 4.56
N LYS A 131 17.74 -9.45 5.13
CA LYS A 131 18.81 -10.39 5.48
C LYS A 131 18.44 -11.31 6.63
N ASP A 132 17.85 -10.76 7.69
CA ASP A 132 17.72 -11.44 8.98
C ASP A 132 16.55 -12.44 9.02
N GLU A 133 15.58 -12.28 8.12
CA GLU A 133 14.40 -13.12 8.07
C GLU A 133 14.52 -14.22 7.02
N SER A 134 14.75 -15.46 7.47
CA SER A 134 15.02 -16.62 6.59
C SER A 134 13.99 -16.82 5.47
N LYS A 135 12.71 -16.55 5.75
CA LYS A 135 11.63 -16.62 4.76
C LYS A 135 11.75 -15.52 3.71
N LEU A 136 11.95 -14.27 4.11
CA LEU A 136 12.10 -13.16 3.16
C LEU A 136 13.37 -13.29 2.34
N LYS A 137 14.47 -13.75 2.94
CA LYS A 137 15.71 -14.06 2.21
C LYS A 137 15.48 -15.11 1.12
N GLN A 138 14.76 -16.19 1.44
CA GLN A 138 14.42 -17.21 0.44
C GLN A 138 13.56 -16.64 -0.70
N ARG A 139 12.58 -15.79 -0.38
CA ARG A 139 11.75 -15.12 -1.39
C ARG A 139 12.53 -14.12 -2.23
N LEU A 140 13.47 -13.39 -1.63
CA LEU A 140 14.36 -12.47 -2.32
C LEU A 140 15.23 -13.23 -3.32
N HIS A 141 15.81 -14.35 -2.91
CA HIS A 141 16.59 -15.20 -3.80
C HIS A 141 15.74 -15.64 -5.01
N GLN A 142 14.53 -16.18 -4.78
CA GLN A 142 13.62 -16.55 -5.88
C GLN A 142 13.25 -15.35 -6.77
N ALA A 143 12.95 -14.20 -6.17
CA ALA A 143 12.59 -12.98 -6.89
C ALA A 143 13.68 -12.57 -7.88
N VAL A 144 14.95 -12.59 -7.47
CA VAL A 144 16.07 -12.21 -8.31
C VAL A 144 16.18 -13.09 -9.56
N PHE A 145 15.85 -14.39 -9.46
CA PHE A 145 15.75 -15.28 -10.63
C PHE A 145 14.57 -14.93 -11.54
N ASP A 146 13.41 -14.64 -10.96
CA ASP A 146 12.18 -14.33 -11.73
C ASP A 146 12.33 -13.06 -12.60
N PHE A 147 13.24 -12.15 -12.26
CA PHE A 147 13.51 -10.92 -13.02
C PHE A 147 14.67 -11.01 -14.03
N ASP A 148 15.35 -12.15 -14.12
CA ASP A 148 16.45 -12.40 -15.08
C ASP A 148 17.52 -11.29 -15.12
N LEU A 149 17.99 -10.86 -13.95
CA LEU A 149 18.95 -9.76 -13.82
C LEU A 149 20.41 -10.16 -14.11
N GLY A 150 20.66 -11.42 -14.45
CA GLY A 150 22.02 -12.00 -14.45
C GLY A 150 22.61 -12.22 -13.05
N ILE A 151 21.85 -11.90 -12.00
CA ILE A 151 22.22 -12.08 -10.60
C ILE A 151 21.79 -13.47 -10.16
N HIS A 152 22.72 -14.22 -9.59
CA HIS A 152 22.52 -15.57 -9.07
C HIS A 152 22.20 -15.58 -7.58
N ASP A 153 22.84 -14.71 -6.80
CA ASP A 153 22.62 -14.59 -5.35
C ASP A 153 23.05 -13.21 -4.86
N ILE A 154 22.72 -12.87 -3.62
CA ILE A 154 23.16 -11.66 -2.93
C ILE A 154 23.90 -12.06 -1.65
N GLU A 155 25.20 -11.73 -1.60
CA GLU A 155 25.99 -11.88 -0.40
C GLU A 155 26.04 -10.56 0.39
N TYR A 156 26.24 -10.66 1.70
CA TYR A 156 26.33 -9.50 2.59
C TYR A 156 27.71 -9.44 3.22
N LYS A 157 28.41 -8.32 3.05
CA LYS A 157 29.73 -8.09 3.62
C LYS A 157 29.66 -6.93 4.61
N GLN A 158 30.16 -7.15 5.82
CA GLN A 158 30.29 -6.08 6.80
C GLN A 158 31.32 -5.05 6.34
N GLN A 159 30.93 -3.78 6.35
CA GLN A 159 31.83 -2.66 6.12
C GLN A 159 31.66 -1.60 7.21
N LYS A 160 32.76 -0.94 7.55
CA LYS A 160 32.80 0.17 8.48
C LYS A 160 32.61 1.48 7.70
N VAL A 161 31.62 2.26 8.10
CA VAL A 161 31.37 3.60 7.57
C VAL A 161 31.56 4.58 8.71
N THR A 162 32.44 5.56 8.51
CA THR A 162 32.65 6.64 9.46
C THR A 162 31.68 7.77 9.13
N ASP A 163 30.88 8.19 10.11
CA ASP A 163 29.96 9.31 9.94
C ASP A 163 30.69 10.67 9.96
N GLU A 164 29.95 11.75 9.70
CA GLU A 164 30.49 13.13 9.70
C GLU A 164 31.06 13.56 11.07
N LYS A 165 30.73 12.85 12.15
CA LYS A 165 31.21 13.09 13.52
C LYS A 165 32.43 12.24 13.88
N GLY A 166 32.87 11.36 12.99
CA GLY A 166 33.99 10.45 13.22
C GLY A 166 33.61 9.17 13.95
N GLU A 167 32.33 8.88 14.14
CA GLU A 167 31.87 7.62 14.73
C GLU A 167 31.86 6.51 13.67
N GLU A 168 32.46 5.36 13.98
CA GLU A 168 32.42 4.18 13.11
C GLU A 168 31.12 3.40 13.33
N HIS A 169 30.39 3.16 12.25
CA HIS A 169 29.21 2.32 12.22
C HIS A 169 29.49 1.11 11.31
N GLU A 170 29.11 -0.08 11.74
CA GLU A 170 29.22 -1.30 10.93
C GLU A 170 27.89 -1.58 10.23
N PHE A 171 27.91 -1.69 8.91
CA PHE A 171 26.74 -2.01 8.09
C PHE A 171 27.01 -3.25 7.23
N ASP A 172 25.96 -4.01 6.97
CA ASP A 172 25.98 -5.07 5.98
C ASP A 172 25.72 -4.49 4.59
N PHE A 173 26.74 -4.54 3.73
CA PHE A 173 26.62 -4.11 2.34
C PHE A 173 26.23 -5.29 1.45
N PRO A 174 25.16 -5.17 0.64
CA PRO A 174 24.79 -6.21 -0.33
C PRO A 174 25.70 -6.18 -1.56
N PHE A 175 26.15 -7.36 -1.98
CA PHE A 175 26.87 -7.60 -3.22
C PHE A 175 26.11 -8.62 -4.07
N ALA A 176 25.80 -8.26 -5.31
CA ALA A 176 25.22 -9.16 -6.29
C ALA A 176 26.29 -10.11 -6.83
N ILE A 177 26.01 -11.40 -6.80
CA ILE A 177 26.84 -12.45 -7.41
C ILE A 177 26.32 -12.69 -8.82
N HIS A 178 27.13 -12.36 -9.83
CA HIS A 178 26.81 -12.59 -11.23
C HIS A 178 27.48 -13.87 -11.71
N LYS A 179 26.73 -14.70 -12.45
CA LYS A 179 27.23 -15.98 -12.95
C LYS A 179 26.78 -16.24 -14.38
N CYS A 180 27.74 -16.60 -15.22
CA CYS A 180 27.47 -17.06 -16.58
C CYS A 180 28.47 -18.15 -16.99
N GLU A 181 28.35 -18.68 -18.22
CA GLU A 181 29.27 -19.70 -18.74
C GLU A 181 30.75 -19.25 -18.75
N LYS A 182 31.01 -17.94 -18.80
CA LYS A 182 32.37 -17.37 -18.87
C LYS A 182 33.03 -17.20 -17.51
N GLY A 183 32.28 -17.28 -16.41
CA GLY A 183 32.80 -17.07 -15.07
C GLY A 183 31.79 -16.44 -14.12
N GLU A 184 32.31 -16.09 -12.93
CA GLU A 184 31.56 -15.55 -11.81
C GLU A 184 32.28 -14.29 -11.29
N PHE A 185 31.54 -13.24 -10.97
CA PHE A 185 32.08 -12.04 -10.34
C PHE A 185 31.04 -11.43 -9.37
N THR A 186 31.52 -10.61 -8.44
CA THR A 186 30.67 -9.94 -7.45
C THR A 186 30.72 -8.44 -7.63
N LEU A 187 29.57 -7.76 -7.57
CA LEU A 187 29.47 -6.31 -7.69
C LEU A 187 28.68 -5.76 -6.48
N PRO A 188 29.11 -4.66 -5.83
CA PRO A 188 28.28 -3.99 -4.84
C PRO A 188 26.94 -3.59 -5.46
N LEU A 189 25.83 -3.79 -4.75
CA LEU A 189 24.51 -3.47 -5.31
C LEU A 189 24.36 -1.99 -5.69
N PHE A 190 25.13 -1.10 -5.06
CA PHE A 190 25.19 0.32 -5.37
C PHE A 190 25.71 0.64 -6.78
N GLU A 191 26.54 -0.24 -7.33
CA GLU A 191 27.12 -0.13 -8.68
C GLU A 191 26.23 -0.79 -9.76
N GLU A 192 25.13 -1.44 -9.37
CA GLU A 192 24.16 -2.00 -10.30
C GLU A 192 23.35 -0.93 -11.04
N SER A 193 22.66 -1.36 -12.09
CA SER A 193 21.71 -0.51 -12.81
C SER A 193 20.65 0.09 -11.87
N SER A 194 20.15 1.29 -12.20
CA SER A 194 19.09 1.94 -11.42
C SER A 194 17.85 1.04 -11.27
N GLY A 195 17.49 0.29 -12.30
CA GLY A 195 16.37 -0.66 -12.27
C GLY A 195 16.57 -1.80 -11.27
N THR A 196 17.77 -2.39 -11.22
CA THR A 196 18.12 -3.42 -10.23
C THR A 196 18.03 -2.87 -8.80
N LYS A 197 18.57 -1.67 -8.58
CA LYS A 197 18.56 -1.01 -7.27
C LYS A 197 17.14 -0.66 -6.81
N ALA A 198 16.34 -0.06 -7.70
CA ALA A 198 14.94 0.27 -7.45
C ALA A 198 14.11 -0.98 -7.16
N LEU A 199 14.32 -2.05 -7.92
CA LEU A 199 13.67 -3.34 -7.70
C LEU A 199 14.01 -3.92 -6.32
N PHE A 200 15.28 -3.96 -5.94
CA PHE A 200 15.68 -4.47 -4.63
C PHE A 200 15.00 -3.72 -3.47
N VAL A 201 14.97 -2.39 -3.54
CA VAL A 201 14.28 -1.56 -2.55
C VAL A 201 12.77 -1.77 -2.57
N MET A 202 12.17 -1.99 -3.74
CA MET A 202 10.75 -2.33 -3.83
C MET A 202 10.44 -3.72 -3.26
N LEU A 203 11.33 -4.70 -3.43
CA LEU A 203 11.14 -6.05 -2.87
C LEU A 203 11.05 -6.03 -1.34
N ARG A 204 11.77 -5.13 -0.67
CA ARG A 204 11.59 -4.84 0.77
C ARG A 204 10.13 -4.53 1.12
N ARG A 205 9.40 -3.87 0.22
CA ARG A 205 7.98 -3.52 0.42
C ARG A 205 7.03 -4.63 0.00
N VAL A 206 7.32 -5.33 -1.10
CA VAL A 206 6.41 -6.32 -1.70
C VAL A 206 6.48 -7.68 -0.99
N LEU A 207 7.69 -8.18 -0.69
CA LEU A 207 7.87 -9.53 -0.17
C LEU A 207 7.20 -9.77 1.20
N PRO A 208 7.22 -8.84 2.16
CA PRO A 208 6.54 -9.03 3.44
C PRO A 208 5.03 -9.17 3.29
N VAL A 209 4.42 -8.37 2.42
CA VAL A 209 2.98 -8.42 2.19
C VAL A 209 2.61 -9.77 1.58
N LEU A 210 3.37 -10.26 0.60
CA LEU A 210 3.13 -11.58 0.02
C LEU A 210 3.41 -12.72 1.03
N GLN A 211 4.34 -12.54 1.96
CA GLN A 211 4.76 -13.56 2.94
C GLN A 211 3.84 -13.64 4.16
N TYR A 212 3.24 -12.53 4.57
CA TYR A 212 2.46 -12.43 5.81
C TYR A 212 1.00 -12.03 5.59
N GLY A 213 0.63 -11.70 4.35
CA GLY A 213 -0.65 -11.06 4.03
C GLY A 213 -0.63 -9.57 4.33
N GLY A 214 -1.73 -8.89 4.00
CA GLY A 214 -1.86 -7.45 4.15
C GLY A 214 -2.08 -6.73 2.83
N VAL A 215 -1.83 -5.42 2.81
CA VAL A 215 -2.04 -4.57 1.63
C VAL A 215 -0.79 -3.74 1.34
N ALA A 216 -0.29 -3.84 0.12
CA ALA A 216 0.72 -2.92 -0.41
C ALA A 216 0.03 -1.75 -1.12
N ILE A 217 0.30 -0.51 -0.71
CA ILE A 217 -0.21 0.71 -1.33
C ILE A 217 0.98 1.46 -1.96
N LEU A 218 1.16 1.32 -3.26
CA LEU A 218 2.36 1.74 -3.97
C LEU A 218 2.04 2.76 -5.06
N ASP A 219 2.36 4.03 -4.80
CA ASP A 219 2.23 5.10 -5.78
C ASP A 219 3.40 5.08 -6.78
N GLU A 220 3.12 5.27 -8.06
CA GLU A 220 4.04 5.20 -9.20
C GLU A 220 4.99 4.00 -9.12
N ILE A 221 4.41 2.80 -9.08
CA ILE A 221 5.18 1.56 -8.88
C ILE A 221 6.16 1.29 -10.02
N ASP A 222 5.86 1.74 -11.24
CA ASP A 222 6.68 1.56 -12.43
C ASP A 222 7.82 2.57 -12.56
N ASN A 223 7.86 3.58 -11.70
CA ASN A 223 8.93 4.56 -11.75
C ASN A 223 10.27 3.92 -11.38
N ASP A 224 11.31 4.22 -12.15
CA ASP A 224 12.65 3.62 -12.07
C ASP A 224 12.72 2.10 -12.29
N LEU A 225 11.61 1.41 -12.57
CA LEU A 225 11.59 0.00 -12.92
C LEU A 225 11.64 -0.23 -14.43
N HIS A 226 12.20 -1.36 -14.83
CA HIS A 226 12.05 -1.81 -16.20
C HIS A 226 10.58 -2.22 -16.46
N PRO A 227 9.95 -1.81 -17.58
CA PRO A 227 8.52 -2.08 -17.84
C PRO A 227 8.08 -3.55 -17.72
N HIS A 228 8.99 -4.49 -18.02
CA HIS A 228 8.73 -5.93 -17.90
C HIS A 228 8.67 -6.45 -16.45
N MET A 229 9.17 -5.70 -15.47
CA MET A 229 9.17 -6.11 -14.07
C MET A 229 7.78 -5.98 -13.42
N LEU A 230 7.02 -4.94 -13.78
CA LEU A 230 5.70 -4.71 -13.19
C LEU A 230 4.72 -5.89 -13.44
N PRO A 231 4.58 -6.43 -14.66
CA PRO A 231 3.81 -7.64 -14.92
C PRO A 231 4.12 -8.80 -13.98
N VAL A 232 5.41 -9.10 -13.76
CA VAL A 232 5.87 -10.20 -12.90
C VAL A 232 5.40 -9.99 -11.45
N ILE A 233 5.53 -8.77 -10.94
CA ILE A 233 5.10 -8.41 -9.58
C ILE A 233 3.59 -8.59 -9.45
N LEU A 234 2.80 -8.08 -10.42
CA LEU A 234 1.36 -8.22 -10.37
C LEU A 234 0.92 -9.69 -10.43
N ASP A 235 1.60 -10.51 -11.22
CA ASP A 235 1.33 -11.94 -11.30
C ASP A 235 1.59 -12.65 -9.96
N TRP A 236 2.63 -12.24 -9.21
CA TRP A 236 2.82 -12.77 -7.85
C TRP A 236 1.63 -12.54 -6.93
N PHE A 237 0.89 -11.43 -7.06
CA PHE A 237 -0.33 -11.18 -6.28
C PHE A 237 -1.54 -11.98 -6.78
N LYS A 238 -1.57 -12.38 -8.06
CA LYS A 238 -2.67 -13.16 -8.67
C LYS A 238 -2.59 -14.65 -8.35
N HIS A 239 -1.39 -15.18 -8.21
CA HIS A 239 -1.13 -16.62 -8.10
C HIS A 239 -1.05 -17.08 -6.65
N LYS A 240 -1.71 -18.19 -6.31
CA LYS A 240 -1.77 -18.72 -4.93
C LYS A 240 -0.43 -19.29 -4.46
N GLU A 241 0.37 -19.76 -5.40
CA GLU A 241 1.71 -20.31 -5.14
C GLU A 241 2.62 -19.23 -4.54
N THR A 242 2.52 -18.01 -5.05
CA THR A 242 3.28 -16.82 -4.61
C THR A 242 2.53 -15.98 -3.58
N ASN A 243 1.20 -16.00 -3.55
CA ASN A 243 0.36 -15.23 -2.64
C ASN A 243 -0.55 -16.15 -1.79
N GLN A 244 0.07 -16.90 -0.88
CA GLN A 244 -0.61 -17.87 -0.02
C GLN A 244 -1.57 -17.23 0.99
N HIS A 245 -1.37 -15.94 1.30
CA HIS A 245 -2.08 -15.22 2.36
C HIS A 245 -3.06 -14.16 1.83
N ASP A 246 -3.44 -14.22 0.55
CA ASP A 246 -4.41 -13.29 -0.05
C ASP A 246 -4.04 -11.81 0.13
N ALA A 247 -2.74 -11.53 0.05
CA ALA A 247 -2.19 -10.19 -0.01
C ALA A 247 -2.82 -9.39 -1.16
N GLN A 248 -3.01 -8.09 -0.94
CA GLN A 248 -3.54 -7.18 -1.94
C GLN A 248 -2.51 -6.13 -2.31
N ILE A 249 -2.59 -5.64 -3.54
CA ILE A 249 -1.82 -4.50 -4.00
C ILE A 249 -2.78 -3.46 -4.56
N ILE A 250 -2.60 -2.21 -4.12
CA ILE A 250 -3.23 -1.01 -4.66
C ILE A 250 -2.08 -0.16 -5.17
N PHE A 251 -2.11 0.18 -6.45
CA PHE A 251 -1.00 0.92 -7.06
C PHE A 251 -1.48 1.94 -8.09
N THR A 252 -0.61 2.91 -8.35
CA THR A 252 -0.71 3.79 -9.53
C THR A 252 0.51 3.54 -10.41
N CYS A 253 0.36 3.75 -11.72
CA CYS A 253 1.45 3.61 -12.68
C CYS A 253 1.21 4.52 -13.89
N HIS A 254 2.28 4.81 -14.63
CA HIS A 254 2.22 5.61 -15.85
C HIS A 254 2.12 4.76 -17.12
N THR A 255 2.47 3.47 -17.03
CA THR A 255 2.51 2.52 -18.15
C THR A 255 1.11 1.98 -18.50
N PRO A 256 0.46 2.43 -19.61
CA PRO A 256 -0.91 2.04 -19.92
C PRO A 256 -1.03 0.57 -20.35
N GLU A 257 0.07 -0.05 -20.80
CA GLU A 257 0.13 -1.46 -21.24
C GLU A 257 -0.38 -2.42 -20.16
N ILE A 258 -0.31 -2.03 -18.89
CA ILE A 258 -0.83 -2.80 -17.76
C ILE A 258 -2.33 -3.09 -17.88
N LEU A 259 -3.09 -2.24 -18.59
CA LEU A 259 -4.51 -2.43 -18.84
C LEU A 259 -4.81 -3.72 -19.61
N ASN A 260 -3.85 -4.26 -20.37
CA ASN A 260 -3.99 -5.55 -21.04
C ASN A 260 -4.03 -6.75 -20.06
N MET A 261 -3.56 -6.56 -18.83
CA MET A 261 -3.47 -7.61 -17.81
C MET A 261 -4.56 -7.51 -16.73
N LEU A 262 -5.26 -6.38 -16.66
CA LEU A 262 -6.23 -6.07 -15.62
C LEU A 262 -7.66 -6.21 -16.13
N LYS A 263 -8.56 -6.56 -15.21
CA LYS A 263 -10.01 -6.59 -15.47
C LYS A 263 -10.62 -5.24 -15.12
N LYS A 264 -11.75 -4.90 -15.75
CA LYS A 264 -12.44 -3.61 -15.53
C LYS A 264 -12.76 -3.26 -14.06
N HIS A 265 -13.04 -4.24 -13.19
CA HIS A 265 -13.28 -3.98 -11.76
C HIS A 265 -12.00 -3.79 -10.94
N GLN A 266 -10.83 -3.96 -11.54
CA GLN A 266 -9.51 -3.76 -10.94
C GLN A 266 -8.89 -2.41 -11.33
N VAL A 267 -9.54 -1.66 -12.23
CA VAL A 267 -9.02 -0.41 -12.78
C VAL A 267 -9.90 0.74 -12.31
N TYR A 268 -9.25 1.72 -11.68
CA TYR A 268 -9.80 3.04 -11.43
C TYR A 268 -9.11 4.03 -12.36
N LEU A 269 -9.90 4.85 -13.04
CA LEU A 269 -9.40 5.99 -13.78
C LEU A 269 -9.57 7.25 -12.93
N VAL A 270 -8.65 8.19 -13.08
CA VAL A 270 -8.68 9.48 -12.39
C VAL A 270 -8.51 10.58 -13.41
N GLU A 271 -9.42 11.55 -13.39
CA GLU A 271 -9.35 12.74 -14.23
C GLU A 271 -9.40 13.98 -13.36
N LYS A 272 -8.77 15.06 -13.85
CA LYS A 272 -8.70 16.32 -13.13
C LYS A 272 -9.35 17.42 -13.94
N GLU A 273 -10.46 17.94 -13.44
CA GLU A 273 -11.21 19.03 -14.03
C GLU A 273 -11.37 20.16 -13.01
N CYS A 274 -11.14 21.42 -13.42
CA CYS A 274 -11.29 22.59 -12.54
C CYS A 274 -10.58 22.48 -11.16
N LEU A 275 -9.41 21.83 -11.10
CA LEU A 275 -8.65 21.58 -9.85
C LEU A 275 -9.28 20.54 -8.89
N GLU A 276 -10.35 19.87 -9.31
CA GLU A 276 -10.98 18.73 -8.65
C GLU A 276 -10.54 17.44 -9.35
N SER A 277 -10.44 16.35 -8.60
CA SER A 277 -10.08 15.04 -9.13
C SER A 277 -11.23 14.08 -8.92
N ASP A 278 -11.76 13.57 -10.03
CA ASP A 278 -12.80 12.56 -10.04
C ASP A 278 -12.18 11.21 -10.36
N ALA A 279 -12.60 10.18 -9.63
CA ALA A 279 -12.15 8.82 -9.82
C ALA A 279 -13.34 7.86 -9.94
N TRP A 280 -13.29 6.95 -10.90
CA TRP A 280 -14.36 5.97 -11.13
C TRP A 280 -13.79 4.62 -11.54
N ARG A 281 -14.54 3.55 -11.26
CA ARG A 281 -14.14 2.20 -11.63
C ARG A 281 -14.65 1.87 -13.03
N LEU A 282 -13.85 1.18 -13.86
CA LEU A 282 -14.23 0.93 -15.24
C LEU A 282 -15.49 0.04 -15.39
N ASP A 283 -15.81 -0.80 -14.42
CA ASP A 283 -17.05 -1.59 -14.44
C ASP A 283 -18.32 -0.81 -14.09
N GLU A 284 -18.20 0.41 -13.57
CA GLU A 284 -19.30 1.35 -13.36
C GLU A 284 -19.67 2.08 -14.67
N MET A 285 -18.77 2.09 -15.65
CA MET A 285 -19.03 2.69 -16.95
C MET A 285 -19.99 1.83 -17.79
N VAL A 286 -20.99 2.48 -18.35
CA VAL A 286 -21.94 1.85 -19.28
C VAL A 286 -21.23 1.53 -20.60
N GLY A 287 -21.40 0.31 -21.09
CA GLY A 287 -20.89 -0.11 -22.41
C GLY A 287 -19.50 -0.77 -22.41
N ILE A 288 -18.87 -0.98 -21.25
CA ILE A 288 -17.63 -1.75 -21.13
C ILE A 288 -17.95 -3.22 -20.82
N ARG A 289 -17.67 -4.09 -21.79
CA ARG A 289 -17.76 -5.54 -21.68
C ARG A 289 -16.52 -6.10 -20.98
N ALA A 290 -16.61 -7.35 -20.50
CA ALA A 290 -15.54 -7.99 -19.75
C ALA A 290 -14.34 -8.40 -20.64
N ASP A 291 -14.58 -8.58 -21.94
CA ASP A 291 -13.64 -9.01 -22.98
C ASP A 291 -13.14 -7.84 -23.85
N ASP A 292 -13.51 -6.61 -23.51
CA ASP A 292 -13.03 -5.43 -24.22
C ASP A 292 -11.51 -5.26 -24.04
N ASN A 293 -10.84 -4.84 -25.11
CA ASN A 293 -9.46 -4.40 -25.03
C ASN A 293 -9.41 -3.02 -24.35
N LEU A 294 -9.17 -3.02 -23.03
CA LEU A 294 -9.14 -1.81 -22.21
C LEU A 294 -8.04 -0.84 -22.66
N TYR A 295 -6.87 -1.36 -23.01
CA TYR A 295 -5.76 -0.55 -23.51
C TYR A 295 -6.14 0.21 -24.78
N ALA A 296 -6.69 -0.47 -25.79
CA ALA A 296 -7.09 0.16 -27.05
C ALA A 296 -8.18 1.21 -26.84
N LYS A 297 -9.15 0.97 -25.94
CA LYS A 297 -10.18 1.95 -25.58
C LYS A 297 -9.61 3.17 -24.86
N TYR A 298 -8.66 2.96 -23.96
CA TYR A 298 -7.96 4.05 -23.26
C TYR A 298 -7.17 4.92 -24.25
N GLN A 299 -6.36 4.29 -25.11
CA GLN A 299 -5.56 4.99 -26.14
C GLN A 299 -6.43 5.75 -27.14
N ALA A 300 -7.64 5.26 -27.44
CA ALA A 300 -8.61 5.96 -28.28
C ALA A 300 -9.34 7.12 -27.57
N GLY A 301 -9.10 7.36 -26.28
CA GLY A 301 -9.80 8.37 -25.48
C GLY A 301 -11.21 7.99 -25.05
N ALA A 302 -11.66 6.77 -25.34
CA ALA A 302 -13.04 6.34 -25.08
C ALA A 302 -13.36 6.16 -23.59
N LEU A 303 -12.33 6.07 -22.74
CA LEU A 303 -12.47 5.87 -21.29
C LEU A 303 -12.34 7.17 -20.49
N GLY A 304 -12.03 8.30 -21.13
CA GLY A 304 -11.60 9.53 -20.43
C GLY A 304 -10.24 9.35 -19.74
N ALA A 305 -9.90 10.27 -18.83
CA ALA A 305 -8.64 10.22 -18.06
C ALA A 305 -7.37 10.09 -18.91
N VAL A 306 -7.40 10.67 -20.12
CA VAL A 306 -6.24 10.77 -21.01
C VAL A 306 -5.66 12.17 -20.89
N PRO A 307 -4.33 12.34 -20.75
CA PRO A 307 -3.72 13.66 -20.70
C PRO A 307 -3.99 14.48 -21.97
N ASN A 308 -4.45 15.72 -21.80
CA ASN A 308 -4.45 16.71 -22.87
C ASN A 308 -3.06 17.37 -22.92
N VAL A 309 -2.17 16.88 -23.78
CA VAL A 309 -0.82 17.40 -24.01
C VAL A 309 -0.63 17.95 -25.41
#